data_AF-A0A5C9CGL7-F1
#
_entry.id   AF-A0A5C9CGL7-F1
#
_cell.length_a   1.000
_cell.length_b   1.000
_cell.length_c   1.000
_cell.angle_alpha   90.00
_cell.angle_beta   90.00
_cell.angle_gamma   90.00
#
_symmetry.space_group_name_H-M   'P 1'
#
loop_
_entity.id
_entity.type
_entity.pdbx_description
1 polymer ?
#
loop_
_entity_poly.entity_id
_entity_poly.type
_entity_poly.pdbx_seq_one_letter_code
_entity_poly.pdbx_strand_id
1 'polypeptide(L)'
;MHRNEYLSRELIESKGGGFGLEGIKRLKSGEIESVPVSYSNHDFIDSYNDIVRKQIAKKSAMPYPENTTLIVQCTLNMPYLPNEWEELMARVAKELPHSNFREIFFYDTVSHHKKFLYPPR
;
A
#
# COMPACT_ATOMS: atom_id res chain seq x y z
N MET A 1 0.53 5.77 7.77
CA MET A 1 0.82 5.38 9.17
C MET A 1 0.17 4.04 9.42
N HIS A 2 0.96 3.03 9.80
CA HIS A 2 0.46 1.66 9.99
C HIS A 2 -0.24 1.56 11.34
N ARG A 3 -1.32 0.77 11.47
CA ARG A 3 -2.10 0.73 12.72
C ARG A 3 -1.26 0.28 13.92
N ASN A 4 -0.28 -0.60 13.70
CA ASN A 4 0.56 -1.19 14.76
C ASN A 4 1.87 -0.40 15.00
N GLU A 5 2.03 0.78 14.40
CA GLU A 5 3.26 1.57 14.51
C GLU A 5 3.57 1.97 15.97
N TYR A 6 2.53 2.24 16.76
CA TYR A 6 2.67 2.52 18.20
C TYR A 6 3.23 1.31 18.97
N LEU A 7 2.84 0.08 18.61
CA LEU A 7 3.34 -1.14 19.25
C LEU A 7 4.81 -1.37 18.92
N SER A 8 5.24 -1.06 17.70
CA SER A 8 6.65 -1.18 17.32
C SER A 8 7.54 -0.21 18.11
N ARG A 9 7.09 1.03 18.33
CA ARG A 9 7.81 1.99 19.18
C ARG A 9 7.94 1.50 20.61
N GLU A 10 6.84 1.04 21.20
CA GLU A 10 6.85 0.48 22.57
C GLU A 10 7.76 -0.75 22.68
N LEU A 11 7.80 -1.61 21.65
CA LEU A 11 8.66 -2.79 21.61
C LEU A 11 10.15 -2.43 21.50
N ILE A 12 10.49 -1.40 20.72
CA ILE A 12 11.86 -0.88 20.63
C ILE A 12 12.30 -0.31 21.99
N GLU A 13 11.43 0.47 22.64
CA GLU A 13 11.72 1.07 23.95
C GLU A 13 11.90 0.02 25.05
N SER A 14 11.08 -1.04 25.04
CA SER A 14 11.08 -2.05 26.10
C SER A 14 12.05 -3.21 25.87
N LYS A 15 12.21 -3.66 24.62
CA LYS A 15 12.99 -4.87 24.28
C LYS A 15 14.15 -4.61 23.31
N GLY A 16 14.35 -3.37 22.88
CA GLY A 16 15.43 -2.99 21.97
C GLY A 16 15.20 -3.36 20.50
N GLY A 17 14.07 -3.96 20.14
CA GLY A 17 13.76 -4.29 18.75
C GLY A 17 12.61 -5.29 18.57
N GLY A 18 12.24 -5.54 17.32
CA GLY A 18 11.25 -6.55 16.92
C GLY A 18 11.14 -6.73 15.41
N PHE A 19 10.33 -7.69 14.99
CA PHE A 19 10.01 -7.95 13.59
C PHE A 19 9.03 -6.90 13.01
N GLY A 20 8.75 -7.01 11.71
CA GLY A 20 7.91 -6.05 10.98
C GLY A 20 6.50 -5.88 11.53
N LEU A 21 5.89 -4.75 11.17
CA LEU A 21 4.62 -4.25 11.73
C LEU A 21 3.41 -5.19 11.57
N GLU A 22 3.42 -6.05 10.56
CA GLU A 22 2.35 -7.03 10.33
C GLU A 22 2.34 -8.14 11.39
N GLY A 23 3.50 -8.53 11.90
CA GLY A 23 3.65 -9.59 12.91
C GLY A 23 3.54 -9.10 14.35
N ILE A 24 3.19 -7.83 14.57
CA ILE A 24 3.10 -7.25 15.91
C ILE A 24 1.64 -7.17 16.36
N LYS A 25 1.35 -7.72 17.55
CA LYS A 25 0.06 -7.56 18.22
C LYS A 25 0.21 -7.58 19.74
N ARG A 26 -0.73 -6.94 20.43
CA ARG A 26 -0.86 -7.04 21.88
C ARG A 26 -1.71 -8.27 22.22
N LEU A 27 -1.16 -9.14 23.07
CA LEU A 27 -1.86 -10.31 23.61
C LEU A 27 -2.82 -9.89 24.72
N LYS A 28 -3.74 -10.79 25.09
CA LYS A 28 -4.66 -10.56 26.22
C LYS A 28 -3.92 -10.39 27.55
N SER A 29 -2.71 -10.94 27.68
CA SER A 29 -1.83 -10.74 28.83
C SER A 29 -1.27 -9.31 28.93
N GLY A 30 -1.45 -8.48 27.90
CA GLY A 30 -0.84 -7.16 27.78
C GLY A 30 0.54 -7.17 27.13
N GLU A 31 1.18 -8.35 27.01
CA GLU A 31 2.47 -8.49 26.34
C GLU A 31 2.36 -8.21 24.84
N ILE A 32 3.40 -7.60 24.27
CA ILE A 32 3.54 -7.45 22.82
C ILE A 32 4.24 -8.70 22.27
N GLU A 33 3.52 -9.42 21.42
CA GLU A 33 4.07 -10.46 20.56
C GLU A 33 4.60 -9.82 19.28
N SER A 34 5.80 -10.24 18.86
CA SER A 34 6.41 -9.86 17.58
C SER A 34 6.92 -11.13 16.93
N VAL A 35 6.26 -11.55 15.85
CA VAL A 35 6.60 -12.74 15.09
C VAL A 35 7.05 -12.37 13.68
N PRO A 36 7.98 -13.11 13.06
CA PRO A 36 8.31 -12.89 11.66
C PRO A 36 7.10 -13.21 10.78
N VAL A 37 6.83 -12.33 9.81
CA VAL A 37 5.84 -12.58 8.76
C VAL A 37 6.62 -12.79 7.46
N SER A 38 6.42 -13.95 6.84
CA SER A 38 6.94 -14.26 5.52
C SER A 38 5.83 -14.10 4.49
N TYR A 39 6.15 -13.45 3.37
CA TYR A 39 5.29 -13.42 2.19
C TYR A 39 5.74 -14.53 1.24
N SER A 40 4.79 -15.19 0.59
CA SER A 40 5.08 -16.13 -0.50
C SER A 40 4.83 -15.46 -1.85
N ASN A 41 5.66 -15.75 -2.85
CA ASN A 41 5.50 -15.40 -4.26
C ASN A 41 5.10 -13.93 -4.53
N HIS A 42 3.80 -13.60 -4.47
CA HIS A 42 3.22 -12.30 -4.81
C HIS A 42 2.23 -11.78 -3.75
N ASP A 43 2.18 -12.36 -2.54
CA ASP A 43 1.23 -11.96 -1.49
C ASP A 43 1.34 -10.47 -1.13
N PHE A 44 2.55 -9.92 -1.26
CA PHE A 44 2.83 -8.51 -1.03
C PHE A 44 2.26 -7.58 -2.12
N ILE A 45 2.15 -8.06 -3.37
CA ILE A 45 1.48 -7.35 -4.46
C ILE A 45 -0.01 -7.29 -4.17
N ASP A 46 -0.61 -8.39 -3.69
CA ASP A 46 -2.02 -8.44 -3.35
C ASP A 46 -2.38 -7.52 -2.18
N SER A 47 -1.58 -7.55 -1.12
CA SER A 47 -1.80 -6.65 0.02
C SER A 47 -1.65 -5.18 -0.38
N TYR A 48 -0.67 -4.86 -1.23
CA TYR A 48 -0.46 -3.49 -1.70
C TYR A 48 -1.53 -3.03 -2.70
N ASN A 49 -1.99 -3.92 -3.60
CA ASN A 49 -3.09 -3.64 -4.53
C ASN A 49 -4.35 -3.21 -3.76
N ASP A 50 -4.71 -3.95 -2.71
CA ASP A 50 -5.87 -3.61 -1.87
C ASP A 50 -5.73 -2.22 -1.21
N ILE A 51 -4.55 -1.88 -0.70
CA ILE A 51 -4.27 -0.56 -0.13
C ILE A 51 -4.46 0.54 -1.19
N VAL A 52 -3.84 0.39 -2.35
CA VAL A 52 -3.90 1.38 -3.44
C VAL A 52 -5.35 1.58 -3.90
N ARG A 53 -6.08 0.49 -4.14
CA ARG A 53 -7.48 0.54 -4.58
C ARG A 53 -8.38 1.23 -3.57
N LYS A 54 -8.24 0.93 -2.28
CA LYS A 54 -9.02 1.58 -1.22
C LYS A 54 -8.77 3.09 -1.16
N GLN A 55 -7.53 3.53 -1.34
CA GLN A 55 -7.21 4.96 -1.35
C GLN A 55 -7.77 5.66 -2.60
N ILE A 56 -7.66 5.03 -3.78
CA ILE A 56 -8.24 5.57 -5.01
C ILE A 56 -9.75 5.69 -4.85
N ALA A 57 -10.44 4.63 -4.42
CA ALA A 57 -11.90 4.65 -4.22
C ALA A 57 -12.34 5.76 -3.26
N LYS A 58 -11.60 5.93 -2.14
CA LYS A 58 -11.86 7.01 -1.18
C LYS A 58 -11.73 8.40 -1.83
N LYS A 59 -10.75 8.60 -2.71
CA LYS A 59 -10.56 9.86 -3.44
C LYS A 59 -11.59 10.05 -4.55
N SER A 60 -11.93 9.01 -5.29
CA SER A 60 -12.94 9.04 -6.35
C SER A 60 -14.34 9.39 -5.82
N ALA A 61 -14.65 9.08 -4.56
CA ALA A 61 -15.90 9.45 -3.91
C ALA A 61 -16.04 10.95 -3.58
N MET A 62 -14.97 11.74 -3.74
CA MET A 62 -14.99 13.18 -3.48
C MET A 62 -15.33 13.98 -4.75
N PRO A 63 -16.00 15.13 -4.63
CA PRO A 63 -16.43 15.94 -5.78
C PRO A 63 -15.28 16.79 -6.35
N TYR A 64 -14.29 16.12 -6.94
CA TYR A 64 -13.23 16.79 -7.67
C TYR A 64 -13.75 17.41 -8.97
N PRO A 65 -13.19 18.55 -9.43
CA PRO A 65 -13.53 19.13 -10.73
C PRO A 65 -13.28 18.15 -11.88
N GLU A 66 -14.00 18.34 -12.98
CA GLU A 66 -13.73 17.61 -14.22
C GLU A 66 -12.29 17.81 -14.69
N ASN A 67 -11.77 16.82 -15.42
CA ASN A 67 -10.40 16.82 -15.95
C ASN A 67 -9.28 16.86 -14.89
N THR A 68 -9.58 16.49 -13.64
CA THR A 68 -8.57 16.35 -12.59
C THR A 68 -7.72 15.09 -12.81
N THR A 69 -6.41 15.21 -12.66
CA THR A 69 -5.46 14.09 -12.62
C THR A 69 -5.16 13.72 -11.16
N LEU A 70 -5.32 12.44 -10.80
CA LEU A 70 -4.90 11.95 -9.49
C LEU A 70 -3.43 11.51 -9.55
N ILE A 71 -2.60 12.03 -8.65
CA ILE A 71 -1.21 11.61 -8.48
C ILE A 71 -1.11 10.72 -7.24
N VAL A 72 -0.57 9.51 -7.43
CA VAL A 72 -0.39 8.52 -6.38
C VAL A 72 1.10 8.23 -6.21
N GLN A 73 1.66 8.69 -5.09
CA GLN A 73 2.98 8.27 -4.65
C GLN A 73 2.87 6.89 -3.99
N CYS A 74 3.46 5.88 -4.63
CA CYS A 74 3.56 4.53 -4.12
C CYS A 74 4.86 4.37 -3.34
N THR A 75 4.79 4.52 -2.01
CA THR A 75 5.86 3.99 -1.14
C THR A 75 5.67 2.48 -1.04
N LEU A 76 6.48 1.72 -1.79
CA LEU A 76 6.34 0.27 -1.88
C LEU A 76 6.59 -0.40 -0.52
N ASN A 77 5.85 -1.47 -0.22
CA ASN A 77 5.97 -2.24 1.02
C ASN A 77 7.23 -3.13 1.06
N MET A 78 7.86 -3.34 -0.11
CA MET A 78 9.14 -4.01 -0.28
C MET A 78 9.79 -3.57 -1.61
N PRO A 79 11.04 -3.92 -1.90
CA PRO A 79 11.63 -3.68 -3.21
C PRO A 79 10.92 -4.53 -4.27
N TYR A 80 10.45 -3.89 -5.34
CA TYR A 80 9.82 -4.59 -6.48
C TYR A 80 10.81 -4.67 -7.62
N LEU A 81 10.83 -5.80 -8.31
CA LEU A 81 11.40 -5.93 -9.63
C LEU A 81 10.47 -5.28 -10.68
N PRO A 82 10.99 -4.90 -11.87
CA PRO A 82 10.17 -4.29 -12.91
C PRO A 82 8.94 -5.10 -13.32
N ASN A 83 9.03 -6.43 -13.38
CA ASN A 83 7.90 -7.31 -13.70
C ASN A 83 6.84 -7.33 -12.59
N GLU A 84 7.26 -7.26 -11.33
CA GLU A 84 6.35 -7.21 -10.17
C GLU A 84 5.61 -5.86 -10.12
N TRP A 85 6.29 -4.77 -10.48
CA TRP A 85 5.64 -3.47 -10.66
C TRP A 85 4.59 -3.50 -11.77
N GLU A 86 4.94 -4.07 -12.94
CA GLU A 86 4.00 -4.21 -14.05
C GLU A 86 2.78 -5.05 -13.67
N GLU A 87 3.00 -6.13 -12.90
CA GLU A 87 1.95 -6.97 -12.37
C GLU A 87 1.03 -6.23 -11.39
N LEU A 88 1.60 -5.50 -10.43
CA LEU A 88 0.84 -4.64 -9.52
C LEU A 88 -0.04 -3.66 -10.31
N MET A 89 0.55 -2.96 -11.28
CA MET A 89 -0.19 -1.98 -12.08
C MET A 89 -1.27 -2.63 -12.95
N ALA A 90 -1.04 -3.84 -13.46
CA ALA A 90 -2.05 -4.59 -14.20
C ALA A 90 -3.24 -4.99 -13.30
N ARG A 91 -2.97 -5.44 -12.06
CA ARG A 91 -4.01 -5.75 -11.07
C ARG A 91 -4.80 -4.51 -10.66
N VAL A 92 -4.12 -3.40 -10.35
CA VAL A 92 -4.75 -2.11 -10.04
C VAL A 92 -5.62 -1.62 -11.19
N ALA A 93 -5.14 -1.71 -12.44
CA ALA A 93 -5.88 -1.30 -13.62
C ALA A 93 -7.16 -2.12 -13.84
N LYS A 94 -7.08 -3.45 -13.65
CA LYS A 94 -8.21 -4.37 -13.82
C LYS A 94 -9.32 -4.11 -12.82
N GLU A 95 -8.96 -3.68 -11.61
CA GLU A 95 -9.89 -3.54 -10.49
C GLU A 95 -10.13 -2.07 -10.10
N LEU A 96 -9.82 -1.15 -11.01
CA LEU A 96 -9.86 0.27 -10.79
C LEU A 96 -11.33 0.72 -10.65
N PRO A 97 -11.69 1.45 -9.59
CA PRO A 97 -13.07 1.90 -9.41
C PRO A 97 -13.43 2.96 -10.46
N HIS A 98 -14.73 3.07 -10.76
CA HIS A 98 -15.25 4.23 -11.51
C HIS A 98 -14.81 5.53 -10.83
N SER A 99 -14.39 6.49 -11.63
CA SER A 99 -13.75 7.70 -11.14
C SER A 99 -13.95 8.87 -12.10
N ASN A 100 -14.13 10.07 -11.55
CA ASN A 100 -14.16 11.32 -12.31
C ASN A 100 -12.76 11.84 -12.68
N PHE A 101 -11.69 11.19 -12.21
CA PHE A 101 -10.34 11.53 -12.62
C PHE A 101 -10.12 11.19 -14.08
N ARG A 102 -9.53 12.12 -14.84
CA ARG A 102 -9.18 11.92 -16.25
C ARG A 102 -8.12 10.83 -16.41
N GLU A 103 -7.14 10.84 -15.54
CA GLU A 103 -6.03 9.90 -15.50
C GLU A 103 -5.52 9.78 -14.06
N ILE A 104 -4.84 8.68 -13.79
CA ILE A 104 -4.16 8.43 -12.52
C ILE A 104 -2.70 8.15 -12.81
N PHE A 105 -1.82 8.96 -12.25
CA PHE A 105 -0.37 8.82 -12.37
C PHE A 105 0.21 8.19 -11.12
N PHE A 106 0.88 7.05 -11.27
CA PHE A 106 1.57 6.33 -10.21
C PHE A 106 3.06 6.55 -10.34
N TYR A 107 3.73 6.74 -9.21
CA TYR A 107 5.19 6.73 -9.16
C TYR A 107 5.70 6.22 -7.81
N ASP A 108 6.85 5.54 -7.84
CA ASP A 108 7.65 5.25 -6.66
C ASP A 108 8.92 6.10 -6.67
N THR A 109 9.29 6.61 -5.51
CA THR A 109 10.45 7.50 -5.34
C THR A 109 11.77 6.75 -5.24
N VAL A 110 11.75 5.45 -4.90
CA VAL A 110 12.97 4.68 -4.61
C VAL A 110 13.47 3.94 -5.85
N SER A 111 12.60 3.16 -6.49
CA SER A 111 12.88 2.35 -7.67
C SER A 111 12.59 3.09 -8.98
N HIS A 112 12.16 4.35 -8.91
CA HIS A 112 11.81 5.20 -10.06
C HIS A 112 10.75 4.61 -11.01
N HIS A 113 9.95 3.67 -10.53
CA HIS A 113 8.83 3.14 -11.28
C HIS A 113 7.77 4.22 -11.48
N LYS A 114 7.14 4.24 -12.66
CA LYS A 114 6.07 5.16 -12.98
C LYS A 114 5.11 4.57 -14.01
N LYS A 115 3.82 4.90 -13.90
CA LYS A 115 2.80 4.44 -14.84
C LYS A 115 1.57 5.35 -14.84
N PHE A 116 0.95 5.50 -16.00
CA PHE A 116 -0.37 6.13 -16.13
C PHE A 116 -1.43 5.06 -16.29
N LEU A 117 -2.55 5.21 -15.58
CA LEU A 117 -3.76 4.43 -15.76
C LEU A 117 -4.94 5.35 -16.07
N TYR A 118 -5.90 4.84 -16.84
CA TYR A 118 -7.10 5.56 -17.22
C TYR A 118 -8.31 4.85 -16.61
N PRO A 119 -9.06 5.52 -15.71
CA PRO A 119 -10.22 4.90 -15.09
C PRO A 119 -11.33 4.60 -16.10
N PRO A 120 -12.11 3.52 -15.88
CA PRO A 120 -13.37 3.35 -16.58
C PRO A 120 -14.31 4.51 -16.24
N ARG A 121 -14.97 5.04 -17.26
CA ARG A 121 -15.99 6.09 -17.10
C ARG A 121 -17.28 5.48 -16.59
#